data_AF-A0A093RXR1-F1
#
_entry.id   AF-A0A093RXR1-F1
#
_cell.length_a   1.000
_cell.length_b   1.000
_cell.length_c   1.000
_cell.angle_alpha   90.00
_cell.angle_beta   90.00
_cell.angle_gamma   90.00
#
_symmetry.space_group_name_H-M   'P 1'
#
loop_
_entity.id
_entity.type
_entity.pdbx_description
1 polymer ?
#
loop_
_entity_poly.entity_id
_entity_poly.type
_entity_poly.pdbx_seq_one_letter_code
_entity_poly.pdbx_strand_id
1 'polypeptide(L)'
;MSQNSLDVNSQHVRPLTLPTMRAQHARIRSTLAAGLSLPFVRDGLAGSLHLQLAYERGQIEETSAAQASGWRSDIGNFSLTDPFPVLSLLADCPLLPLTEDNNAAHAWYWTLYNQSLAPVLRSLIGEIYPQDMSHETPHGNSTALYAWFIVSWNGITVRSRMLAADAVWLALFSRVDWHRQRHVLPAEMAIAIPFSLADVVLPFTALQQIQTGDIVLPNRPWFTPSGEGTLSSGTLRLRGTLQLAELAPYTFTVTDMETVSMPSSAIDTMLTAPHSESSVLEFMPESDNVTESLPPLPITLHIRCGSLTMTLTELQHLASGSVLTLRDVVPGQAWLYHGDIALASGDLVDVEGRLGLQITQRFSAPAHRLPRQDEEHAAEEELAP
;
A
#
# COMPACT_ATOMS: atom_id res chain seq x y z
N MET A 1 30.29 -1.65 -50.98
CA MET A 1 30.85 -2.40 -49.85
C MET A 1 30.28 -1.79 -48.58
N SER A 2 29.23 -2.43 -48.08
CA SER A 2 28.38 -1.95 -47.00
C SER A 2 28.94 -2.37 -45.64
N GLN A 3 29.02 -1.44 -44.70
CA GLN A 3 29.09 -1.72 -43.27
C GLN A 3 27.98 -0.90 -42.60
N ASN A 4 26.79 -1.49 -42.51
CA ASN A 4 25.77 -1.08 -41.56
C ASN A 4 25.88 -2.04 -40.37
N SER A 5 26.54 -1.59 -39.31
CA SER A 5 26.44 -2.23 -38.00
C SER A 5 25.03 -1.98 -37.46
N LEU A 6 24.25 -3.04 -37.36
CA LEU A 6 22.98 -3.04 -36.66
C LEU A 6 23.26 -3.14 -35.16
N ASP A 7 23.02 -2.05 -34.44
CA ASP A 7 22.98 -2.02 -32.99
C ASP A 7 21.92 -3.00 -32.49
N VAL A 8 22.37 -4.12 -31.94
CA VAL A 8 21.53 -5.09 -31.25
C VAL A 8 21.13 -4.47 -29.91
N ASN A 9 19.92 -3.92 -29.88
CA ASN A 9 19.29 -3.28 -28.74
C ASN A 9 18.99 -4.35 -27.66
N SER A 10 20.02 -4.70 -26.90
CA SER A 10 19.91 -5.57 -25.72
C SER A 10 19.15 -4.78 -24.65
N GLN A 11 17.87 -5.08 -24.48
CA GLN A 11 17.06 -4.53 -23.39
C GLN A 11 17.67 -5.01 -22.06
N HIS A 12 18.58 -4.20 -21.51
CA HIS A 12 19.14 -4.43 -20.19
C HIS A 12 18.01 -4.46 -19.17
N VAL A 13 17.85 -5.60 -18.48
CA VAL A 13 17.01 -5.72 -17.29
C VAL A 13 17.54 -4.70 -16.28
N ARG A 14 16.87 -3.55 -16.20
CA ARG A 14 17.28 -2.47 -15.32
C ARG A 14 16.99 -2.93 -13.89
N PRO A 15 18.01 -3.12 -13.03
CA PRO A 15 17.77 -3.59 -11.68
C PRO A 15 16.85 -2.62 -10.96
N LEU A 16 15.88 -3.18 -10.24
CA LEU A 16 14.93 -2.43 -9.43
C LEU A 16 15.71 -1.55 -8.45
N THR A 17 15.80 -0.26 -8.76
CA THR A 17 16.52 0.71 -7.93
C THR A 17 15.56 1.21 -6.87
N LEU A 18 15.57 0.54 -5.71
CA LEU A 18 14.76 0.94 -4.57
C LEU A 18 15.53 1.95 -3.71
N PRO A 19 14.86 3.00 -3.21
CA PRO A 19 15.47 3.86 -2.21
C PRO A 19 15.76 3.05 -0.95
N THR A 20 17.00 3.09 -0.46
CA THR A 20 17.37 2.44 0.80
C THR A 20 16.81 3.23 1.98
N MET A 21 16.04 2.58 2.85
CA MET A 21 15.48 3.18 4.06
C MET A 21 15.96 2.41 5.29
N ARG A 22 16.46 3.11 6.31
CA ARG A 22 16.86 2.49 7.58
C ARG A 22 15.63 1.90 8.29
N ALA A 23 15.78 0.72 8.89
CA ALA A 23 14.68 0.04 9.58
C ALA A 23 14.04 0.89 10.70
N GLN A 24 14.86 1.66 11.44
CA GLN A 24 14.37 2.59 12.47
C GLN A 24 13.47 3.69 11.87
N HIS A 25 13.92 4.31 10.78
CA HIS A 25 13.17 5.33 10.08
C HIS A 25 11.84 4.78 9.52
N ALA A 26 11.85 3.55 8.99
CA ALA A 26 10.64 2.85 8.55
C ALA A 26 9.63 2.64 9.71
N ARG A 27 10.11 2.23 10.89
CA ARG A 27 9.27 2.06 12.09
C ARG A 27 8.65 3.37 12.55
N ILE A 28 9.41 4.46 12.56
CA ILE A 28 8.90 5.79 12.94
C ILE A 28 7.81 6.23 11.97
N ARG A 29 8.07 6.12 10.66
CA ARG A 29 7.07 6.44 9.61
C ARG A 29 5.80 5.61 9.76
N SER A 30 5.93 4.30 9.97
CA SER A 30 4.79 3.40 10.16
C SER A 30 3.98 3.78 11.42
N THR A 31 4.66 4.16 12.50
CA THR A 31 4.01 4.58 13.75
C THR A 31 3.24 5.89 13.56
N LEU A 32 3.84 6.88 12.91
CA LEU A 32 3.17 8.14 12.57
C LEU A 32 2.03 7.95 11.56
N ALA A 33 2.17 7.02 10.61
CA ALA A 33 1.13 6.72 9.63
C ALA A 33 -0.10 6.06 10.25
N ALA A 34 0.07 5.33 11.37
CA ALA A 34 -1.05 4.78 12.13
C ALA A 34 -1.89 5.84 12.85
N GLY A 35 -1.38 7.08 12.96
CA GLY A 35 -1.98 8.15 13.75
C GLY A 35 -1.88 7.88 15.26
N LEU A 36 -1.40 8.85 16.02
CA LEU A 36 -1.32 8.78 17.47
C LEU A 36 -2.16 9.89 18.08
N SER A 37 -2.85 9.58 19.17
CA SER A 37 -3.64 10.52 19.95
C SER A 37 -3.31 10.40 21.44
N LEU A 38 -3.20 11.55 22.09
CA LEU A 38 -2.99 11.67 23.52
C LEU A 38 -4.05 12.62 24.09
N PRO A 39 -5.04 12.12 24.87
CA PRO A 39 -6.00 12.97 25.55
C PRO A 39 -5.32 13.70 26.71
N PHE A 40 -5.77 14.92 27.00
CA PHE A 40 -5.40 15.66 28.20
C PHE A 40 -6.61 16.41 28.74
N VAL A 41 -6.55 16.83 30.00
CA VAL A 41 -7.58 17.67 30.64
C VAL A 41 -6.92 18.93 31.16
N ARG A 42 -7.55 20.06 30.90
CA ARG A 42 -7.10 21.39 31.34
C ARG A 42 -8.31 22.23 31.72
N ASP A 43 -8.30 22.80 32.92
CA ASP A 43 -9.45 23.51 33.52
C ASP A 43 -10.77 22.72 33.50
N GLY A 44 -10.69 21.40 33.69
CA GLY A 44 -11.85 20.51 33.63
C GLY A 44 -12.40 20.27 32.21
N LEU A 45 -11.80 20.86 31.19
CA LEU A 45 -12.15 20.66 29.79
C LEU A 45 -11.22 19.64 29.14
N ALA A 46 -11.80 18.74 28.34
CA ALA A 46 -11.05 17.76 27.58
C ALA A 46 -10.36 18.40 26.37
N GLY A 47 -9.12 18.01 26.13
CA GLY A 47 -8.34 18.32 24.94
C GLY A 47 -7.65 17.07 24.41
N SER A 48 -7.08 17.18 23.21
CA SER A 48 -6.32 16.11 22.59
C SER A 48 -5.13 16.65 21.80
N LEU A 49 -4.04 15.90 21.85
CA LEU A 49 -2.88 16.06 20.99
C LEU A 49 -2.87 14.91 19.98
N HIS A 50 -2.68 15.21 18.71
CA HIS A 50 -2.57 14.20 17.65
C HIS A 50 -1.27 14.35 16.86
N LEU A 51 -0.66 13.21 16.55
CA LEU A 51 0.48 13.09 15.65
C LEU A 51 0.11 12.23 14.45
N GLN A 52 0.36 12.74 13.25
CA GLN A 52 0.11 12.01 12.02
C GLN A 52 1.24 12.24 11.02
N LEU A 53 1.63 11.22 10.27
CA LEU A 53 2.63 11.38 9.22
C LEU A 53 2.19 12.46 8.22
N ALA A 54 3.05 13.44 7.98
CA ALA A 54 2.82 14.44 6.94
C ALA A 54 3.39 13.93 5.62
N TYR A 55 2.58 13.88 4.56
CA TYR A 55 3.02 13.51 3.23
C TYR A 55 3.56 14.74 2.49
N GLU A 56 4.70 14.60 1.83
CA GLU A 56 5.27 15.67 0.97
C GLU A 56 4.44 15.93 -0.29
N ARG A 57 3.61 14.97 -0.72
CA ARG A 57 2.80 15.05 -1.96
C ARG A 57 1.42 15.70 -1.79
N GLY A 58 1.33 16.69 -0.91
CA GLY A 58 0.19 17.59 -0.78
C GLY A 58 0.59 19.02 -1.15
N GLN A 59 1.15 19.20 -2.34
CA GLN A 59 1.48 20.52 -2.88
C GLN A 59 0.22 21.13 -3.49
N ILE A 60 -0.78 21.44 -2.65
CA ILE A 60 -1.90 22.33 -3.01
C ILE A 60 -2.17 23.19 -1.77
N GLU A 61 -1.74 24.44 -1.85
CA GLU A 61 -2.30 25.61 -1.15
C GLU A 61 -2.18 25.70 0.39
N GLU A 62 -0.97 25.60 0.95
CA GLU A 62 -0.63 26.39 2.15
C GLU A 62 0.65 27.18 1.89
N THR A 63 0.42 28.40 1.40
CA THR A 63 1.27 29.59 1.45
C THR A 63 2.80 29.38 1.54
N SER A 64 3.43 29.73 0.42
CA SER A 64 4.76 30.34 0.40
C SER A 64 5.00 31.19 1.66
N ALA A 65 6.09 30.90 2.40
CA ALA A 65 6.61 31.63 3.57
C ALA A 65 6.10 31.32 5.00
N ALA A 66 5.60 30.11 5.31
CA ALA A 66 5.48 29.72 6.73
C ALA A 66 6.88 29.48 7.34
N GLN A 67 7.36 30.42 8.17
CA GLN A 67 8.66 30.33 8.82
C GLN A 67 8.65 29.18 9.84
N ALA A 68 9.53 28.19 9.64
CA ALA A 68 9.77 27.15 10.64
C ALA A 68 10.67 27.73 11.73
N SER A 69 10.26 27.57 12.99
CA SER A 69 11.05 27.98 14.15
C SER A 69 11.58 26.76 14.89
N GLY A 70 12.85 26.81 15.30
CA GLY A 70 13.50 25.76 16.08
C GLY A 70 13.19 25.87 17.57
N TRP A 71 13.02 24.72 18.21
CA TRP A 71 12.66 24.57 19.61
C TRP A 71 13.54 23.51 20.26
N ARG A 72 14.03 23.80 21.47
CA ARG A 72 14.76 22.86 22.33
C ARG A 72 13.81 22.30 23.37
N SER A 73 13.91 21.01 23.62
CA SER A 73 13.17 20.31 24.67
C SER A 73 13.95 19.17 25.32
N ASP A 74 13.40 18.55 26.36
CA ASP A 74 14.04 17.44 27.08
C ASP A 74 14.13 16.14 26.25
N ILE A 75 13.37 16.04 25.16
CA ILE A 75 13.48 14.94 24.18
C ILE A 75 14.41 15.26 23.01
N GLY A 76 14.98 16.47 22.99
CA GLY A 76 15.82 16.99 21.92
C GLY A 76 15.17 18.12 21.13
N ASN A 77 15.79 18.47 20.01
CA ASN A 77 15.39 19.63 19.21
C ASN A 77 14.39 19.23 18.12
N PHE A 78 13.41 20.09 17.90
CA PHE A 78 12.44 19.97 16.81
C PHE A 78 12.11 21.34 16.25
N SER A 79 11.54 21.40 15.04
CA SER A 79 11.01 22.65 14.48
C SER A 79 9.52 22.55 14.25
N LEU A 80 8.83 23.68 14.39
CA LEU A 80 7.40 23.82 14.13
C LEU A 80 7.18 24.89 13.06
N THR A 81 6.32 24.63 12.08
CA THR A 81 5.85 25.64 11.12
C THR A 81 4.69 26.41 11.73
N ASP A 82 4.75 27.74 11.74
CA ASP A 82 3.74 28.57 12.44
C ASP A 82 3.49 28.08 13.88
N PRO A 83 4.50 28.18 14.76
CA PRO A 83 4.44 27.58 16.10
C PRO A 83 3.44 28.25 17.03
N PHE A 84 3.08 29.51 16.79
CA PHE A 84 2.37 30.34 17.77
C PHE A 84 1.00 29.78 18.16
N PRO A 85 0.11 29.40 17.22
CA PRO A 85 -1.21 28.89 17.57
C PRO A 85 -1.13 27.58 18.36
N VAL A 86 -0.27 26.66 17.92
CA VAL A 86 -0.07 25.36 18.57
C VAL A 86 0.47 25.55 19.99
N LEU A 87 1.56 26.29 20.16
CA LEU A 87 2.17 26.51 21.48
C LEU A 87 1.26 27.29 22.43
N SER A 88 0.45 28.22 21.92
CA SER A 88 -0.53 28.94 22.75
C SER A 88 -1.64 28.03 23.30
N LEU A 89 -2.00 26.95 22.60
CA LEU A 89 -2.98 25.98 23.12
C LEU A 89 -2.38 24.98 24.12
N LEU A 90 -1.05 24.84 24.18
CA LEU A 90 -0.39 23.91 25.10
C LEU A 90 -0.27 24.46 26.54
N ALA A 91 -0.34 25.78 26.70
CA ALA A 91 -0.07 26.48 27.96
C ALA A 91 -1.20 27.45 28.34
N ASP A 92 -1.37 27.71 29.63
CA ASP A 92 -2.34 28.70 30.13
C ASP A 92 -1.81 30.14 29.98
N CYS A 93 -0.51 30.27 29.75
CA CYS A 93 0.12 31.53 29.39
C CYS A 93 0.10 31.73 27.86
N PRO A 94 -0.42 32.87 27.34
CA PRO A 94 -0.41 33.15 25.92
C PRO A 94 1.02 33.30 25.42
N LEU A 95 1.34 32.76 24.24
CA LEU A 95 2.66 32.94 23.64
C LEU A 95 2.84 34.38 23.17
N LEU A 96 3.84 35.09 23.70
CA LEU A 96 4.15 36.47 23.29
C LEU A 96 5.11 36.48 22.09
N PRO A 97 4.91 37.38 21.10
CA PRO A 97 5.89 37.58 20.04
C PRO A 97 7.21 38.06 20.65
N LEU A 98 8.28 37.29 20.46
CA LEU A 98 9.62 37.58 20.98
C LEU A 98 10.24 38.72 20.15
N THR A 99 10.00 39.98 20.54
CA THR A 99 10.43 41.16 19.76
C THR A 99 11.48 42.04 20.44
N GLU A 100 12.13 41.64 21.54
CA GLU A 100 13.07 42.54 22.24
C GLU A 100 14.36 41.86 22.73
N ASP A 101 15.51 42.52 22.56
CA ASP A 101 16.87 42.07 22.93
C ASP A 101 17.13 41.88 24.45
N ASN A 102 16.09 41.73 25.27
CA ASN A 102 16.23 41.56 26.71
C ASN A 102 16.23 40.08 27.13
N ASN A 103 17.41 39.46 27.12
CA ASN A 103 17.61 38.07 27.52
C ASN A 103 17.08 37.72 28.92
N ALA A 104 17.13 38.66 29.88
CA ALA A 104 16.60 38.42 31.22
C ALA A 104 15.06 38.39 31.22
N ALA A 105 14.42 39.23 30.40
CA ALA A 105 12.97 39.21 30.22
C ALA A 105 12.49 37.91 29.57
N HIS A 106 13.23 37.41 28.58
CA HIS A 106 12.92 36.14 27.94
C HIS A 106 13.05 34.94 28.88
N ALA A 107 14.09 34.92 29.73
CA ALA A 107 14.33 33.79 30.64
C ALA A 107 13.21 33.61 31.68
N TRP A 108 12.71 34.68 32.30
CA TRP A 108 11.62 34.57 33.27
C TRP A 108 10.31 34.15 32.59
N TYR A 109 10.06 34.67 31.39
CA TYR A 109 8.84 34.38 30.65
C TYR A 109 8.76 32.90 30.26
N TRP A 110 9.84 32.32 29.74
CA TRP A 110 9.88 30.89 29.42
C TRP A 110 9.77 30.01 30.66
N THR A 111 10.25 30.48 31.81
CA THR A 111 10.03 29.78 33.08
C THR A 111 8.53 29.75 33.42
N LEU A 112 7.82 30.88 33.30
CA LEU A 112 6.38 30.96 33.52
C LEU A 112 5.59 30.10 32.51
N TYR A 113 5.92 30.22 31.22
CA TYR A 113 5.29 29.44 30.16
C TYR A 113 5.40 27.94 30.46
N ASN A 114 6.59 27.45 30.80
CA ASN A 114 6.81 26.04 31.13
C ASN A 114 6.11 25.59 32.41
N GLN A 115 5.92 26.48 33.40
CA GLN A 115 5.09 26.20 34.58
C GLN A 115 3.60 26.13 34.24
N SER A 116 3.17 26.87 33.22
CA SER A 116 1.78 26.89 32.74
C SER A 116 1.46 25.85 31.66
N LEU A 117 2.43 25.02 31.24
CA LEU A 117 2.20 23.92 30.29
C LEU A 117 1.28 22.87 30.92
N ALA A 118 0.37 22.32 30.12
CA ALA A 118 -0.45 21.21 30.58
C ALA A 118 0.45 20.06 31.09
N PRO A 119 0.19 19.47 32.28
CA PRO A 119 1.08 18.49 32.89
C PRO A 119 1.43 17.28 32.00
N VAL A 120 0.45 16.82 31.21
CA VAL A 120 0.60 15.73 30.24
C VAL A 120 1.57 16.09 29.11
N LEU A 121 1.63 17.36 28.71
CA LEU A 121 2.56 17.83 27.70
C LEU A 121 3.95 18.05 28.28
N ARG A 122 4.03 18.57 29.50
CA ARG A 122 5.31 18.68 30.21
C ARG A 122 5.94 17.31 30.47
N SER A 123 5.16 16.26 30.74
CA SER A 123 5.72 14.90 30.83
C SER A 123 6.14 14.35 29.46
N LEU A 124 5.45 14.74 28.39
CA LEU A 124 5.72 14.28 27.03
C LEU A 124 7.02 14.85 26.46
N ILE A 125 7.14 16.18 26.39
CA ILE A 125 8.26 16.86 25.71
C ILE A 125 9.23 17.53 26.68
N GLY A 126 8.84 17.71 27.95
CA GLY A 126 9.63 18.44 28.92
C GLY A 126 9.43 19.95 28.82
N GLU A 127 10.43 20.70 29.24
CA GLU A 127 10.43 22.16 29.10
C GLU A 127 10.80 22.56 27.66
N ILE A 128 10.12 23.58 27.14
CA ILE A 128 10.28 24.10 25.78
C ILE A 128 10.98 25.45 25.85
N TYR A 129 12.01 25.62 25.02
CA TYR A 129 12.71 26.89 24.84
C TYR A 129 12.93 27.16 23.34
N PRO A 130 12.88 28.41 22.88
CA PRO A 130 13.24 28.76 21.52
C PRO A 130 14.71 28.43 21.31
N GLN A 131 15.05 27.90 20.12
CA GLN A 131 16.43 27.67 19.75
C GLN A 131 17.02 28.98 19.21
N ASP A 132 18.19 29.38 19.71
CA ASP A 132 18.89 30.56 19.19
C ASP A 132 19.19 30.36 17.68
N MET A 133 18.85 31.37 16.88
CA MET A 133 18.98 31.40 15.41
C MET A 133 20.42 31.24 14.89
N SER A 134 21.40 31.11 15.79
CA SER A 134 22.83 30.95 15.52
C SER A 134 23.27 29.50 15.35
N HIS A 135 22.42 28.52 15.68
CA HIS A 135 22.72 27.11 15.44
C HIS A 135 22.07 26.63 14.15
N GLU A 136 22.93 26.28 13.19
CA GLU A 136 22.58 25.61 11.95
C GLU A 136 21.48 24.57 12.20
N THR A 137 20.38 24.71 11.46
CA THR A 137 19.38 23.65 11.30
C THR A 137 20.13 22.34 11.06
N PRO A 138 19.74 21.22 11.70
CA PRO A 138 20.49 19.97 11.62
C PRO A 138 20.49 19.43 10.18
N HIS A 139 21.40 19.95 9.36
CA HIS A 139 21.80 19.47 8.04
C HIS A 139 22.81 18.33 8.21
N GLY A 140 22.62 17.49 9.23
CA GLY A 140 23.15 16.15 9.17
C GLY A 140 22.31 15.39 8.14
N ASN A 141 22.94 14.54 7.32
CA ASN A 141 22.33 13.62 6.36
C ASN A 141 21.31 12.61 6.96
N SER A 142 20.66 12.93 8.07
CA SER A 142 19.52 12.22 8.61
C SER A 142 18.28 12.77 7.94
N THR A 143 17.60 11.92 7.16
CA THR A 143 16.26 12.17 6.64
C THR A 143 15.34 12.51 7.80
N ALA A 144 15.13 13.79 8.08
CA ALA A 144 14.25 14.24 9.13
C ALA A 144 12.80 14.02 8.69
N LEU A 145 11.94 13.59 9.62
CA LEU A 145 10.54 13.27 9.33
C LEU A 145 9.64 14.43 9.70
N TYR A 146 8.71 14.74 8.80
CA TYR A 146 7.61 15.65 9.06
C TYR A 146 6.39 14.88 9.58
N ALA A 147 5.84 15.36 10.67
CA ALA A 147 4.52 14.97 11.16
C ALA A 147 3.64 16.20 11.36
N TRP A 148 2.34 16.02 11.21
CA TRP A 148 1.36 16.96 11.71
C TRP A 148 1.29 16.83 13.23
N PHE A 149 1.48 17.95 13.91
CA PHE A 149 1.27 18.14 15.34
C PHE A 149 0.00 18.95 15.52
N ILE A 150 -1.08 18.29 15.92
CA ILE A 150 -2.43 18.86 15.95
C ILE A 150 -2.91 18.91 17.39
N VAL A 151 -3.37 20.08 17.82
CA VAL A 151 -3.83 20.30 19.19
C VAL A 151 -5.27 20.77 19.13
N SER A 152 -6.13 20.10 19.90
CA SER A 152 -7.54 20.44 20.04
C SER A 152 -7.87 20.69 21.50
N TRP A 153 -8.44 21.86 21.81
CA TRP A 153 -8.93 22.19 23.14
C TRP A 153 -10.02 23.25 23.07
N ASN A 154 -11.09 23.08 23.86
CA ASN A 154 -12.21 24.02 23.94
C ASN A 154 -12.82 24.41 22.58
N GLY A 155 -13.00 23.43 21.68
CA GLY A 155 -13.55 23.64 20.33
C GLY A 155 -12.59 24.27 19.32
N ILE A 156 -11.39 24.68 19.74
CA ILE A 156 -10.34 25.19 18.86
C ILE A 156 -9.44 24.03 18.46
N THR A 157 -9.15 23.91 17.18
CA THR A 157 -8.15 22.95 16.66
C THR A 157 -7.14 23.70 15.80
N VAL A 158 -5.86 23.52 16.11
CA VAL A 158 -4.72 24.12 15.41
C VAL A 158 -3.74 23.02 15.03
N ARG A 159 -2.99 23.23 13.95
CA ARG A 159 -1.99 22.29 13.47
C ARG A 159 -0.69 23.01 13.13
N SER A 160 0.42 22.31 13.33
CA SER A 160 1.76 22.71 12.89
C SER A 160 2.48 21.51 12.33
N ARG A 161 3.38 21.70 11.36
CA ARG A 161 4.29 20.64 10.92
C ARG A 161 5.47 20.61 11.87
N MET A 162 5.62 19.47 12.54
CA MET A 162 6.77 19.17 13.37
C MET A 162 7.82 18.41 12.55
N LEU A 163 9.04 18.94 12.51
CA LEU A 163 10.21 18.24 12.00
C LEU A 163 11.10 17.86 13.18
N ALA A 164 11.49 16.60 13.26
CA ALA A 164 12.41 16.15 14.29
C ALA A 164 13.28 14.98 13.81
N ALA A 165 14.41 14.79 14.51
CA ALA A 165 15.29 13.65 14.28
C ALA A 165 14.67 12.34 14.81
N ASP A 166 15.15 11.20 14.31
CA ASP A 166 14.63 9.88 14.68
C ASP A 166 14.65 9.64 16.21
N ALA A 167 15.68 10.10 16.92
CA ALA A 167 15.79 9.98 18.37
C ALA A 167 14.68 10.72 19.12
N VAL A 168 14.29 11.90 18.65
CA VAL A 168 13.21 12.72 19.24
C VAL A 168 11.88 11.99 19.08
N TRP A 169 11.59 11.45 17.89
CA TRP A 169 10.37 10.67 17.63
C TRP A 169 10.29 9.43 18.51
N LEU A 170 11.38 8.68 18.63
CA LEU A 170 11.42 7.50 19.49
C LEU A 170 11.22 7.84 20.97
N ALA A 171 11.86 8.91 21.45
CA ALA A 171 11.67 9.40 22.81
C ALA A 171 10.20 9.78 23.05
N LEU A 172 9.59 10.52 22.11
CA LEU A 172 8.20 10.93 22.15
C LEU A 172 7.23 9.74 22.24
N PHE A 173 7.47 8.67 21.46
CA PHE A 173 6.63 7.47 21.49
C PHE A 173 6.78 6.66 22.79
N SER A 174 7.88 6.83 23.52
CA SER A 174 8.20 6.03 24.71
C SER A 174 7.71 6.61 26.04
N ARG A 175 7.38 7.91 26.09
CA ARG A 175 7.13 8.64 27.35
C ARG A 175 5.69 8.57 27.87
N VAL A 176 4.72 8.30 27.01
CA VAL A 176 3.28 8.29 27.37
C VAL A 176 2.52 7.18 26.65
N ASP A 177 1.35 6.86 27.17
CA ASP A 177 0.41 5.90 26.56
C ASP A 177 -0.33 6.52 25.37
N TRP A 178 0.35 6.57 24.22
CA TRP A 178 -0.29 6.99 22.98
C TRP A 178 -1.39 6.02 22.55
N HIS A 179 -2.58 6.53 22.28
CA HIS A 179 -3.65 5.77 21.64
C HIS A 179 -3.47 5.79 20.13
N ARG A 180 -3.34 4.62 19.51
CA ARG A 180 -3.31 4.51 18.04
C ARG A 180 -4.70 4.78 17.48
N GLN A 181 -4.81 5.72 16.54
CA GLN A 181 -6.06 6.01 15.86
C GLN A 181 -6.30 4.97 14.76
N ARG A 182 -6.81 3.80 15.16
CA ARG A 182 -7.36 2.85 14.19
C ARG A 182 -8.69 3.41 13.69
N HIS A 183 -8.73 3.90 12.46
CA HIS A 183 -10.01 4.17 11.82
C HIS A 183 -10.70 2.83 11.61
N VAL A 184 -11.87 2.67 12.25
CA VAL A 184 -12.73 1.53 12.00
C VAL A 184 -13.20 1.66 10.55
N LEU A 185 -12.97 0.62 9.75
CA LEU A 185 -13.51 0.58 8.40
C LEU A 185 -15.04 0.67 8.49
N PRO A 186 -15.70 1.49 7.66
CA PRO A 186 -17.15 1.61 7.69
C PRO A 186 -17.82 0.23 7.58
N ALA A 187 -18.78 -0.04 8.45
CA ALA A 187 -19.47 -1.33 8.52
C ALA A 187 -20.13 -1.70 7.18
N GLU A 188 -20.63 -0.69 6.46
CA GLU A 188 -21.26 -0.78 5.13
C GLU A 188 -20.26 -0.85 3.96
N MET A 189 -18.95 -0.86 4.24
CA MET A 189 -17.95 -0.95 3.17
C MET A 189 -18.14 -2.27 2.40
N ALA A 190 -18.48 -2.15 1.11
CA ALA A 190 -18.66 -3.29 0.24
C ALA A 190 -17.31 -3.91 -0.14
N ILE A 191 -17.24 -5.24 -0.02
CA ILE A 191 -16.10 -6.08 -0.37
C ILE A 191 -16.55 -6.98 -1.51
N ALA A 192 -15.83 -6.91 -2.63
CA ALA A 192 -16.03 -7.76 -3.78
C ALA A 192 -14.96 -8.85 -3.82
N ILE A 193 -15.37 -10.13 -3.79
CA ILE A 193 -14.48 -11.28 -3.86
C ILE A 193 -14.75 -11.99 -5.19
N PRO A 194 -13.77 -12.11 -6.10
CA PRO A 194 -13.96 -12.86 -7.34
C PRO A 194 -14.19 -14.34 -7.02
N PHE A 195 -15.22 -14.93 -7.61
CA PHE A 195 -15.57 -16.33 -7.41
C PHE A 195 -14.80 -17.19 -8.42
N SER A 196 -13.62 -17.67 -7.99
CA SER A 196 -12.73 -18.48 -8.83
C SER A 196 -13.04 -19.97 -8.67
N LEU A 197 -13.39 -20.61 -9.78
CA LEU A 197 -13.71 -22.04 -9.85
C LEU A 197 -12.46 -22.92 -9.91
N ALA A 198 -11.39 -22.44 -10.54
CA ALA A 198 -10.16 -23.20 -10.73
C ALA A 198 -8.96 -22.32 -11.11
N ASP A 199 -7.76 -22.83 -10.84
CA ASP A 199 -6.51 -22.32 -11.41
C ASP A 199 -6.06 -23.16 -12.60
N VAL A 200 -5.57 -22.47 -13.61
CA VAL A 200 -5.09 -23.01 -14.88
C VAL A 200 -3.69 -22.47 -15.11
N VAL A 201 -2.77 -23.32 -15.53
CA VAL A 201 -1.42 -22.93 -15.96
C VAL A 201 -1.26 -23.35 -17.41
N LEU A 202 -1.18 -22.37 -18.31
CA LEU A 202 -0.98 -22.61 -19.73
C LEU A 202 0.31 -21.95 -20.21
N PRO A 203 1.08 -22.61 -21.10
CA PRO A 203 2.17 -21.94 -21.78
C PRO A 203 1.62 -20.81 -22.66
N PHE A 204 2.37 -19.71 -22.79
CA PHE A 204 1.96 -18.58 -23.64
C PHE A 204 1.62 -19.00 -25.07
N THR A 205 2.33 -19.98 -25.63
CA THR A 205 2.05 -20.53 -26.98
C THR A 205 0.67 -21.18 -27.08
N ALA A 206 0.25 -21.95 -26.07
CA ALA A 206 -1.09 -22.53 -26.04
C ALA A 206 -2.17 -21.45 -25.89
N LEU A 207 -1.91 -20.43 -25.05
CA LEU A 207 -2.82 -19.30 -24.90
C LEU A 207 -2.97 -18.49 -26.19
N GLN A 208 -1.90 -18.34 -26.98
CA GLN A 208 -1.95 -17.70 -28.29
C GLN A 208 -2.75 -18.50 -29.32
N GLN A 209 -2.75 -19.83 -29.21
CA GLN A 209 -3.40 -20.73 -30.16
C GLN A 209 -4.83 -21.11 -29.77
N ILE A 210 -5.29 -20.71 -28.57
CA ILE A 210 -6.62 -21.05 -28.08
C ILE A 210 -7.72 -20.54 -29.02
N GLN A 211 -8.64 -21.43 -29.36
CA GLN A 211 -9.73 -21.23 -30.30
C GLN A 211 -11.08 -21.59 -29.68
N THR A 212 -12.15 -21.08 -30.28
CA THR A 212 -13.51 -21.53 -29.97
C THR A 212 -13.63 -23.03 -30.22
N GLY A 213 -14.14 -23.76 -29.22
CA GLY A 213 -14.27 -25.21 -29.21
C GLY A 213 -13.22 -25.91 -28.35
N ASP A 214 -12.08 -25.27 -28.06
CA ASP A 214 -11.03 -25.85 -27.22
C ASP A 214 -11.52 -26.06 -25.79
N ILE A 215 -11.08 -27.13 -25.14
CA ILE A 215 -11.40 -27.42 -23.74
C ILE A 215 -10.17 -27.16 -22.88
N VAL A 216 -10.31 -26.23 -21.95
CA VAL A 216 -9.31 -25.95 -20.92
C VAL A 216 -9.61 -26.79 -19.69
N LEU A 217 -8.71 -27.71 -19.38
CA LEU A 217 -8.75 -28.49 -18.15
C LEU A 217 -7.87 -27.81 -17.08
N PRO A 218 -8.41 -27.48 -15.91
CA PRO A 218 -7.66 -26.83 -14.85
C PRO A 218 -6.64 -27.77 -14.20
N ASN A 219 -5.49 -27.20 -13.87
CA ASN A 219 -4.45 -27.86 -13.08
C ASN A 219 -4.92 -28.04 -11.63
N ARG A 220 -5.67 -27.06 -11.12
CA ARG A 220 -6.17 -27.06 -9.75
C ARG A 220 -7.63 -26.62 -9.71
N PRO A 221 -8.59 -27.55 -9.83
CA PRO A 221 -10.00 -27.25 -9.61
C PRO A 221 -10.23 -26.96 -8.12
N TRP A 222 -10.92 -25.86 -7.83
CA TRP A 222 -11.39 -25.53 -6.49
C TRP A 222 -12.82 -25.99 -6.26
N PHE A 223 -13.56 -26.22 -7.34
CA PHE A 223 -14.94 -26.70 -7.36
C PHE A 223 -15.08 -27.93 -8.26
N THR A 224 -15.97 -28.82 -7.88
CA THR A 224 -16.42 -29.95 -8.69
C THR A 224 -17.51 -29.50 -9.68
N PRO A 225 -17.80 -30.28 -10.72
CA PRO A 225 -18.96 -30.05 -11.58
C PRO A 225 -20.30 -30.05 -10.82
N SER A 226 -20.38 -30.73 -9.67
CA SER A 226 -21.57 -30.70 -8.79
C SER A 226 -21.68 -29.44 -7.93
N GLY A 227 -20.69 -28.55 -7.98
CA GLY A 227 -20.67 -27.28 -7.25
C GLY A 227 -20.08 -27.35 -5.84
N GLU A 228 -19.60 -28.51 -5.39
CA GLU A 228 -18.88 -28.61 -4.11
C GLU A 228 -17.48 -28.03 -4.27
N GLY A 229 -17.05 -27.18 -3.35
CA GLY A 229 -15.72 -26.58 -3.49
C GLY A 229 -15.28 -25.66 -2.37
N THR A 230 -14.19 -24.96 -2.66
CA THR A 230 -13.52 -24.04 -1.72
C THR A 230 -13.32 -22.68 -2.34
N LEU A 231 -13.82 -21.63 -1.68
CA LEU A 231 -13.52 -20.23 -1.99
C LEU A 231 -12.43 -19.73 -1.03
N SER A 232 -11.38 -19.09 -1.53
CA SER A 232 -10.33 -18.49 -0.69
C SER A 232 -10.12 -17.02 -1.03
N SER A 233 -10.04 -16.17 -0.01
CA SER A 233 -9.75 -14.74 -0.14
C SER A 233 -8.93 -14.24 1.05
N GLY A 234 -7.68 -13.86 0.81
CA GLY A 234 -6.75 -13.54 1.89
C GLY A 234 -6.55 -14.72 2.84
N THR A 235 -6.77 -14.52 4.13
CA THR A 235 -6.72 -15.57 5.16
C THR A 235 -8.02 -16.36 5.26
N LEU A 236 -9.11 -15.93 4.60
CA LEU A 236 -10.40 -16.59 4.67
C LEU A 236 -10.46 -17.75 3.69
N ARG A 237 -10.82 -18.94 4.19
CA ARG A 237 -11.12 -20.10 3.37
C ARG A 237 -12.51 -20.64 3.73
N LEU A 238 -13.39 -20.70 2.74
CA LEU A 238 -14.76 -21.17 2.87
C LEU A 238 -14.93 -22.44 2.06
N ARG A 239 -15.46 -23.49 2.68
CA ARG A 239 -15.95 -24.66 1.97
C ARG A 239 -17.46 -24.58 1.88
N GLY A 240 -18.01 -25.12 0.80
CA GLY A 240 -19.43 -25.01 0.58
C GLY A 240 -19.89 -25.58 -0.75
N THR A 241 -21.16 -25.33 -1.04
CA THR A 241 -21.81 -25.77 -2.26
C THR A 241 -22.31 -24.57 -3.07
N LEU A 242 -21.83 -24.45 -4.29
CA LEU A 242 -22.28 -23.50 -5.30
C LEU A 242 -23.55 -24.03 -5.98
N GLN A 243 -24.59 -23.21 -6.02
CA GLN A 243 -25.87 -23.50 -6.64
C GLN A 243 -26.15 -22.46 -7.73
N LEU A 244 -26.01 -22.90 -8.98
CA LEU A 244 -26.34 -22.13 -10.17
C LEU A 244 -27.62 -22.70 -10.80
N ALA A 245 -28.77 -22.45 -10.18
CA ALA A 245 -30.07 -22.87 -10.72
C ALA A 245 -30.38 -22.16 -12.07
N GLU A 246 -31.43 -22.59 -12.78
CA GLU A 246 -31.85 -21.94 -14.04
C GLU A 246 -32.23 -20.46 -13.86
N LEU A 247 -32.70 -20.10 -12.67
CA LEU A 247 -33.12 -18.75 -12.32
C LEU A 247 -32.39 -18.28 -11.06
N ALA A 248 -31.98 -17.01 -11.07
CA ALA A 248 -31.39 -16.33 -9.92
C ALA A 248 -32.34 -16.32 -8.70
N PRO A 249 -31.83 -16.25 -7.45
CA PRO A 249 -30.45 -15.95 -7.08
C PRO A 249 -29.51 -17.17 -7.14
N TYR A 250 -28.29 -16.92 -7.57
CA TYR A 250 -27.20 -17.90 -7.50
C TYR A 250 -26.52 -17.81 -6.15
N THR A 251 -26.29 -18.94 -5.51
CA THR A 251 -25.85 -18.94 -4.11
C THR A 251 -24.66 -19.86 -3.87
N PHE A 252 -23.84 -19.51 -2.89
CA PHE A 252 -22.84 -20.37 -2.31
C PHE A 252 -23.18 -20.57 -0.83
N THR A 253 -23.52 -21.80 -0.46
CA THR A 253 -23.82 -22.14 0.93
C THR A 253 -22.55 -22.59 1.63
N VAL A 254 -22.11 -21.84 2.63
CA VAL A 254 -20.93 -22.15 3.43
C VAL A 254 -21.23 -23.36 4.32
N THR A 255 -20.44 -24.41 4.21
CA THR A 255 -20.54 -25.62 5.04
C THR A 255 -19.44 -25.69 6.09
N ASP A 256 -18.31 -25.01 5.85
CA ASP A 256 -17.19 -24.93 6.79
C ASP A 256 -16.35 -23.67 6.51
N MET A 257 -15.68 -23.16 7.55
CA MET A 257 -14.87 -21.95 7.46
C MET A 257 -13.58 -22.10 8.25
N GLU A 258 -12.47 -21.76 7.61
CA GLU A 258 -11.13 -21.77 8.19
C GLU A 258 -10.47 -20.40 8.00
N THR A 259 -9.78 -19.91 9.03
CA THR A 259 -8.83 -18.80 8.87
C THR A 259 -7.44 -19.40 8.70
N VAL A 260 -6.95 -19.40 7.47
CA VAL A 260 -5.63 -19.89 7.13
C VAL A 260 -4.63 -18.78 7.43
N SER A 261 -3.65 -19.07 8.29
CA SER A 261 -2.47 -18.20 8.40
C SER A 261 -1.77 -18.21 7.05
N MET A 262 -1.61 -17.04 6.42
CA MET A 262 -0.82 -16.93 5.20
C MET A 262 0.49 -17.71 5.43
N PRO A 263 0.87 -18.68 4.60
CA PRO A 263 2.22 -19.20 4.69
C PRO A 263 3.13 -17.98 4.57
N SER A 264 4.03 -17.80 5.55
CA SER A 264 5.13 -16.85 5.48
C SER A 264 6.07 -17.32 4.37
N SER A 265 5.62 -17.24 3.12
CA SER A 265 6.36 -17.66 1.95
C SER A 265 7.41 -16.59 1.66
N ALA A 266 8.65 -17.06 1.51
CA ALA A 266 9.93 -16.35 1.49
C ALA A 266 10.34 -15.90 2.90
N ILE A 267 11.21 -16.59 3.64
CA ILE A 267 12.67 -16.60 3.38
C ILE A 267 13.35 -17.90 3.87
N ASP A 268 12.67 -18.82 4.57
CA ASP A 268 13.40 -19.77 5.44
C ASP A 268 13.76 -21.15 4.86
N THR A 269 13.50 -21.43 3.57
CA THR A 269 13.81 -22.75 2.97
C THR A 269 15.12 -22.79 2.17
N MET A 270 15.93 -21.73 2.19
CA MET A 270 17.24 -21.71 1.51
C MET A 270 18.43 -21.76 2.47
N LEU A 271 18.22 -21.83 3.79
CA LEU A 271 19.30 -21.73 4.77
C LEU A 271 19.63 -23.03 5.51
N THR A 272 19.48 -24.20 4.89
CA THR A 272 20.10 -25.43 5.42
C THR A 272 20.34 -26.46 4.32
N ALA A 273 21.46 -26.32 3.62
CA ALA A 273 22.23 -27.46 3.12
C ALA A 273 23.73 -27.07 3.10
N PRO A 274 24.62 -27.79 3.80
CA PRO A 274 26.04 -27.53 3.78
C PRO A 274 26.69 -28.15 2.53
N HIS A 275 27.55 -27.34 1.89
CA HIS A 275 28.66 -27.64 0.99
C HIS A 275 28.70 -28.98 0.22
N SER A 276 28.87 -28.88 -1.10
CA SER A 276 29.75 -29.77 -1.86
C SER A 276 30.48 -28.95 -2.91
N GLU A 277 31.78 -28.78 -2.72
CA GLU A 277 32.70 -28.27 -3.73
C GLU A 277 32.79 -29.26 -4.89
N SER A 278 32.71 -28.79 -6.14
CA SER A 278 33.57 -29.30 -7.19
C SER A 278 33.56 -28.39 -8.42
N SER A 279 34.79 -28.11 -8.86
CA SER A 279 35.22 -27.86 -10.24
C SER A 279 34.91 -26.51 -10.89
N VAL A 280 35.93 -25.66 -10.79
CA VAL A 280 36.44 -24.81 -11.86
C VAL A 280 36.43 -25.62 -13.18
N LEU A 281 35.62 -25.19 -14.13
CA LEU A 281 35.82 -25.51 -15.55
C LEU A 281 35.78 -24.21 -16.34
N GLU A 282 36.85 -24.04 -17.10
CA GLU A 282 37.14 -22.95 -18.03
C GLU A 282 36.00 -22.77 -19.03
N PHE A 283 35.47 -21.55 -19.12
CA PHE A 283 34.62 -21.15 -20.23
C PHE A 283 35.50 -20.93 -21.47
N MET A 284 35.69 -21.98 -22.27
CA MET A 284 35.94 -21.80 -23.70
C MET A 284 34.60 -21.50 -24.39
N PRO A 285 34.50 -20.46 -25.23
CA PRO A 285 33.31 -20.23 -26.02
C PRO A 285 33.36 -21.20 -27.19
N GLU A 286 32.72 -22.36 -27.04
CA GLU A 286 32.35 -23.15 -28.20
C GLU A 286 31.13 -22.49 -28.85
N SER A 287 31.36 -22.05 -30.08
CA SER A 287 30.34 -21.63 -31.02
C SER A 287 29.30 -22.73 -31.15
N ASP A 288 28.09 -22.51 -30.63
CA ASP A 288 26.94 -23.23 -31.14
C ASP A 288 25.65 -22.43 -31.05
N ASN A 289 24.83 -22.63 -32.08
CA ASN A 289 23.61 -21.94 -32.39
C ASN A 289 22.51 -22.21 -31.35
N VAL A 290 22.55 -21.53 -30.20
CA VAL A 290 21.46 -21.55 -29.22
C VAL A 290 20.40 -20.51 -29.62
N THR A 291 19.74 -20.78 -30.74
CA THR A 291 18.31 -20.40 -30.90
C THR A 291 17.45 -21.54 -30.31
N GLU A 292 17.87 -22.14 -29.20
CA GLU A 292 17.00 -23.02 -28.44
C GLU A 292 15.96 -22.14 -27.75
N SER A 293 14.77 -22.17 -28.33
CA SER A 293 13.49 -21.72 -27.78
C SER A 293 13.54 -21.74 -26.26
N LEU A 294 13.47 -20.55 -25.64
CA LEU A 294 13.13 -20.44 -24.23
C LEU A 294 11.96 -21.39 -23.93
N PRO A 295 12.00 -22.15 -22.82
CA PRO A 295 10.87 -22.99 -22.45
C PRO A 295 9.62 -22.12 -22.37
N PRO A 296 8.47 -22.60 -22.87
CA PRO A 296 7.29 -21.76 -23.02
C PRO A 296 6.86 -21.25 -21.64
N LEU A 297 6.78 -19.92 -21.50
CA LEU A 297 6.52 -19.25 -20.24
C LEU A 297 5.17 -19.71 -19.66
N PRO A 298 5.13 -20.31 -18.45
CA PRO A 298 3.88 -20.71 -17.82
C PRO A 298 3.12 -19.47 -17.34
N ILE A 299 1.88 -19.32 -17.78
CA ILE A 299 0.99 -18.23 -17.39
C ILE A 299 -0.08 -18.82 -16.48
N THR A 300 -0.20 -18.25 -15.27
CA THR A 300 -1.26 -18.61 -14.33
C THR A 300 -2.51 -17.83 -14.68
N LEU A 301 -3.61 -18.55 -14.86
CA LEU A 301 -4.93 -18.08 -15.24
C LEU A 301 -5.95 -18.58 -14.23
N HIS A 302 -7.07 -17.88 -14.12
CA HIS A 302 -8.16 -18.25 -13.23
C HIS A 302 -9.45 -18.41 -14.03
N ILE A 303 -10.17 -19.51 -13.82
CA ILE A 303 -11.53 -19.68 -14.31
C ILE A 303 -12.47 -19.06 -13.27
N ARG A 304 -13.25 -18.04 -13.65
CA ARG A 304 -14.17 -17.31 -12.76
C ARG A 304 -15.58 -17.33 -13.32
N CYS A 305 -16.60 -17.48 -12.47
CA CYS A 305 -18.01 -17.48 -12.90
C CYS A 305 -18.81 -16.28 -12.38
N GLY A 306 -18.21 -15.39 -11.59
CA GLY A 306 -18.86 -14.20 -11.06
C GLY A 306 -18.11 -13.61 -9.87
N SER A 307 -18.80 -12.81 -9.07
CA SER A 307 -18.26 -12.20 -7.87
C SER A 307 -19.21 -12.29 -6.69
N LEU A 308 -18.67 -12.25 -5.48
CA LEU A 308 -19.41 -12.14 -4.25
C LEU A 308 -19.29 -10.72 -3.73
N THR A 309 -20.40 -10.03 -3.51
CA THR A 309 -20.40 -8.70 -2.89
C THR A 309 -21.06 -8.78 -1.53
N MET A 310 -20.34 -8.39 -0.48
CA MET A 310 -20.87 -8.33 0.88
C MET A 310 -20.30 -7.12 1.63
N THR A 311 -20.99 -6.66 2.66
CA THR A 311 -20.47 -5.62 3.56
C THR A 311 -19.41 -6.17 4.50
N LEU A 312 -18.60 -5.29 5.09
CA LEU A 312 -17.68 -5.69 6.15
C LEU A 312 -18.42 -6.33 7.34
N THR A 313 -19.62 -5.83 7.67
CA THR A 313 -20.49 -6.45 8.69
C THR A 313 -20.86 -7.87 8.32
N GLU A 314 -21.30 -8.12 7.08
CA GLU A 314 -21.66 -9.47 6.62
C GLU A 314 -20.45 -10.41 6.65
N LEU A 315 -19.27 -9.93 6.26
CA LEU A 315 -18.02 -10.70 6.34
C LEU A 315 -17.67 -11.07 7.80
N GLN A 316 -17.89 -10.16 8.76
CA GLN A 316 -17.63 -10.41 10.18
C GLN A 316 -18.60 -11.41 10.82
N HIS A 317 -19.82 -11.52 10.29
CA HIS A 317 -20.85 -12.45 10.78
C HIS A 317 -20.90 -13.76 9.99
N LEU A 318 -19.94 -13.98 9.08
CA LEU A 318 -19.88 -15.17 8.26
C LEU A 318 -19.69 -16.42 9.14
N ALA A 319 -20.49 -17.45 8.89
CA ALA A 319 -20.44 -18.70 9.63
C ALA A 319 -20.79 -19.89 8.73
N SER A 320 -20.55 -21.10 9.23
CA SER A 320 -21.14 -22.30 8.63
C SER A 320 -22.67 -22.16 8.61
N GLY A 321 -23.29 -22.43 7.46
CA GLY A 321 -24.69 -22.21 7.18
C GLY A 321 -25.01 -20.86 6.51
N SER A 322 -24.06 -19.94 6.41
CA SER A 322 -24.25 -18.69 5.67
C SER A 322 -24.52 -18.96 4.19
N VAL A 323 -25.53 -18.30 3.63
CA VAL A 323 -25.85 -18.35 2.20
C VAL A 323 -25.41 -17.05 1.54
N LEU A 324 -24.51 -17.16 0.58
CA LEU A 324 -23.82 -16.05 -0.07
C LEU A 324 -24.31 -15.88 -1.51
N THR A 325 -24.83 -14.70 -1.85
CA THR A 325 -25.40 -14.46 -3.20
C THR A 325 -24.34 -13.96 -4.17
N LEU A 326 -24.18 -14.65 -5.30
CA LEU A 326 -23.27 -14.26 -6.35
C LEU A 326 -23.89 -13.19 -7.28
N ARG A 327 -23.03 -12.36 -7.85
CA ARG A 327 -23.34 -11.36 -8.88
C ARG A 327 -22.52 -11.63 -10.14
N ASP A 328 -22.97 -11.07 -11.26
CA ASP A 328 -22.31 -11.16 -12.57
C ASP A 328 -22.09 -12.60 -13.04
N VAL A 329 -23.07 -13.47 -12.74
CA VAL A 329 -23.03 -14.89 -13.11
C VAL A 329 -23.98 -15.15 -14.27
N VAL A 330 -23.50 -15.91 -15.25
CA VAL A 330 -24.31 -16.54 -16.28
C VAL A 330 -24.26 -18.05 -16.06
N PRO A 331 -25.39 -18.73 -15.76
CA PRO A 331 -25.41 -20.15 -15.47
C PRO A 331 -24.77 -20.96 -16.59
N GLY A 332 -23.93 -21.92 -16.21
CA GLY A 332 -23.20 -22.77 -17.15
C GLY A 332 -22.06 -22.06 -17.89
N GLN A 333 -21.79 -20.77 -17.65
CA GLN A 333 -20.69 -20.04 -18.27
C GLN A 333 -19.65 -19.57 -17.26
N ALA A 334 -18.42 -19.46 -17.75
CA ALA A 334 -17.31 -18.89 -17.01
C ALA A 334 -16.31 -18.19 -17.94
N TRP A 335 -15.38 -17.46 -17.33
CA TRP A 335 -14.38 -16.66 -17.99
C TRP A 335 -12.98 -17.06 -17.55
N LEU A 336 -12.05 -17.04 -18.50
CA LEU A 336 -10.63 -17.26 -18.26
C LEU A 336 -9.93 -15.91 -18.08
N TYR A 337 -9.38 -15.67 -16.89
CA TYR A 337 -8.74 -14.42 -16.50
C TYR A 337 -7.23 -14.56 -16.33
N HIS A 338 -6.48 -13.51 -16.69
CA HIS A 338 -5.12 -13.27 -16.22
C HIS A 338 -5.13 -11.99 -15.37
N GLY A 339 -4.90 -12.12 -14.05
CA GLY A 339 -5.16 -11.01 -13.12
C GLY A 339 -6.63 -10.60 -13.18
N ASP A 340 -6.90 -9.39 -13.66
CA ASP A 340 -8.26 -8.84 -13.84
C ASP A 340 -8.67 -8.68 -15.30
N ILE A 341 -7.86 -9.19 -16.24
CA ILE A 341 -8.14 -9.13 -17.67
C ILE A 341 -8.79 -10.43 -18.12
N ALA A 342 -10.03 -10.34 -18.62
CA ALA A 342 -10.71 -11.47 -19.26
C ALA A 342 -10.07 -11.75 -20.63
N LEU A 343 -9.64 -12.98 -20.85
CA LEU A 343 -8.98 -13.43 -22.09
C LEU A 343 -9.90 -14.26 -22.97
N ALA A 344 -10.81 -15.02 -22.37
CA ALA A 344 -11.81 -15.82 -23.07
C ALA A 344 -13.03 -16.07 -22.18
N SER A 345 -14.15 -16.43 -22.78
CA SER A 345 -15.32 -16.98 -22.11
C SER A 345 -15.68 -18.33 -22.70
N GLY A 346 -16.41 -19.13 -21.93
CA GLY A 346 -16.73 -20.49 -22.32
C GLY A 346 -17.86 -21.09 -21.48
N ASP A 347 -18.33 -22.23 -21.95
CA ASP A 347 -19.30 -23.05 -21.23
C ASP A 347 -18.55 -24.00 -20.28
N LEU A 348 -19.03 -24.12 -19.05
CA LEU A 348 -18.54 -25.07 -18.06
C LEU A 348 -19.00 -26.47 -18.45
N VAL A 349 -18.04 -27.39 -18.52
CA VAL A 349 -18.27 -28.78 -18.95
C VAL A 349 -17.73 -29.75 -17.91
N ASP A 350 -18.39 -30.91 -17.80
CA ASP A 350 -17.89 -32.03 -17.00
C ASP A 350 -17.11 -32.99 -17.91
N VAL A 351 -15.81 -33.14 -17.65
CA VAL A 351 -14.92 -34.07 -18.35
C VAL A 351 -14.47 -35.14 -17.35
N GLU A 352 -15.16 -36.28 -17.36
CA GLU A 352 -14.87 -37.42 -16.49
C GLU A 352 -14.88 -37.08 -14.99
N GLY A 353 -15.84 -36.27 -14.54
CA GLY A 353 -15.97 -35.81 -13.16
C GLY A 353 -15.08 -34.61 -12.82
N ARG A 354 -14.39 -34.02 -13.80
CA ARG A 354 -13.52 -32.86 -13.64
C ARG A 354 -14.14 -31.64 -14.31
N LEU A 355 -14.07 -30.51 -13.61
CA LEU A 355 -14.48 -29.22 -14.17
C LEU A 355 -13.59 -28.89 -15.37
N GLY A 356 -14.19 -28.57 -16.52
CA GLY A 356 -13.54 -28.04 -17.70
C GLY A 356 -14.23 -26.76 -18.19
N LEU A 357 -13.55 -26.01 -19.05
CA LEU A 357 -14.10 -24.83 -19.72
C LEU A 357 -13.95 -25.01 -21.23
N GLN A 358 -15.08 -25.16 -21.94
CA GLN A 358 -15.08 -25.14 -23.40
C GLN A 358 -15.15 -23.70 -23.89
N ILE A 359 -14.12 -23.24 -24.58
CA ILE A 359 -14.01 -21.87 -25.06
C ILE A 359 -15.10 -21.60 -26.11
N THR A 360 -15.92 -20.59 -25.88
CA THR A 360 -16.94 -20.14 -26.83
C THR A 360 -16.49 -18.86 -27.53
N GLN A 361 -15.81 -17.97 -26.81
CA GLN A 361 -15.35 -16.70 -27.33
C GLN A 361 -13.97 -16.34 -26.75
N ARG A 362 -13.12 -15.74 -27.59
CA ARG A 362 -11.84 -15.17 -27.20
C ARG A 362 -11.88 -13.65 -27.25
N PHE A 363 -11.24 -13.01 -26.29
CA PHE A 363 -11.07 -11.56 -26.25
C PHE A 363 -9.65 -11.20 -26.69
N SER A 364 -9.51 -10.17 -27.51
CA SER A 364 -8.22 -9.58 -27.79
C SER A 364 -7.75 -8.80 -26.57
N ALA A 365 -6.51 -9.04 -26.13
CA ALA A 365 -5.89 -8.18 -25.11
C ALA A 365 -5.94 -6.72 -25.60
N PRO A 366 -6.22 -5.74 -24.71
CA PRO A 366 -6.21 -4.34 -25.11
C PRO A 366 -4.82 -4.00 -25.67
N ALA A 367 -4.77 -3.61 -26.94
CA ALA A 367 -3.52 -3.21 -27.57
C ALA A 367 -2.95 -2.03 -26.78
N HIS A 368 -1.77 -2.23 -26.19
CA HIS A 368 -1.00 -1.13 -25.64
C HIS A 368 -0.64 -0.24 -26.83
N ARG A 369 -1.37 0.88 -27.01
CA ARG A 369 -0.95 1.93 -27.95
C ARG A 369 0.37 2.45 -27.39
N LEU A 370 1.47 2.03 -28.01
CA LEU A 370 2.73 2.76 -27.90
C LEU A 370 2.43 4.22 -28.31
N PRO A 371 2.90 5.23 -27.55
CA PRO A 371 2.75 6.61 -27.94
C PRO A 371 3.41 6.78 -29.30
N ARG A 372 2.62 7.19 -30.30
CA ARG A 372 3.16 7.74 -31.55
C ARG A 372 4.03 8.93 -31.14
N GLN A 373 5.31 8.89 -31.48
CA GLN A 373 6.10 10.10 -31.53
C GLN A 373 5.52 10.95 -32.66
N ASP A 374 4.69 11.91 -32.30
CA ASP A 374 4.41 13.07 -33.12
C ASP A 374 5.69 13.93 -33.09
N GLU A 375 6.52 13.82 -34.13
CA GLU A 375 7.46 14.89 -34.47
C GLU A 375 6.74 15.86 -35.41
N GLU A 376 5.98 16.75 -34.78
CA GLU A 376 5.55 18.02 -35.33
C GLU A 376 6.72 19.00 -35.14
N HIS A 377 7.60 19.12 -36.14
CA HIS A 377 8.48 20.28 -36.24
C HIS A 377 7.89 21.25 -37.27
N ALA A 378 7.32 22.32 -36.72
CA ALA A 378 6.97 23.55 -37.39
C ALA A 378 8.17 24.23 -38.06
N ALA A 379 7.97 24.81 -39.24
CA ALA A 379 7.82 26.27 -39.42
C ALA A 379 8.11 26.70 -40.87
N GLU A 380 7.16 27.47 -41.41
CA GLU A 380 7.30 28.65 -42.28
C GLU A 380 8.38 28.67 -43.38
N GLU A 381 7.93 28.73 -44.63
CA GLU A 381 8.51 29.68 -45.59
C GLU A 381 7.41 30.28 -46.49
N GLU A 382 7.12 31.55 -46.22
CA GLU A 382 6.28 32.48 -46.97
C GLU A 382 7.04 32.98 -48.21
N LEU A 383 6.47 32.80 -49.42
CA LEU A 383 6.77 33.63 -50.59
C LEU A 383 5.75 33.39 -51.72
N ALA A 384 4.79 34.33 -51.83
CA ALA A 384 4.31 35.08 -53.02
C ALA A 384 4.07 34.36 -54.38
N PRO A 385 3.25 34.95 -55.29
CA PRO A 385 2.71 36.31 -55.33
C PRO A 385 1.19 36.48 -55.26
#